data_AF-A0A1E4ZR86-F1
#
_entry.id   AF-A0A1E4ZR86-F1
#
_cell.length_a   1.000
_cell.length_b   1.000
_cell.length_c   1.000
_cell.angle_alpha   90.00
_cell.angle_beta   90.00
_cell.angle_gamma   90.00
#
_symmetry.space_group_name_H-M   'P 1'
#
loop_
_entity.id
_entity.type
_entity.pdbx_description
1 polymer ?
#
loop_
_entity_poly.entity_id
_entity_poly.type
_entity_poly.pdbx_seq_one_letter_code
_entity_poly.pdbx_strand_id
1 'polypeptide(L)'
;MKLFWIAAIPLAFASGIITTVALQHSGWIYLTGVSKQVAPPGAQPEHISAITTDRVQPVNDSEIAELKLKLTQFQTQLETATLDRESIRSELDTLREFSTDLHVGDLPPSDVRSENSAPNTQRQTIANRNNRRGFGGIDSQQQYDGLVAAGVDQTTASEIKQRTDQWALKRLDLIDTASREGWRDTDEFTEKLSALREQQVDIRAEIGDEAFDSYLFASGENNRVQIESVIDGSAAQSAGVVAGDIVVSYAEASVYQTRELARATRDGTRSESISLVVLREGEYLDLVIPRGPLGVGLRGFRQSPQENL
;
A
#
# COMPACT_ATOMS: atom_id res chain seq x y z
N MET A 1 16.58 -41.47 50.80
CA MET A 1 17.13 -42.09 49.56
C MET A 1 17.50 -40.93 48.63
N LYS A 2 18.77 -40.55 48.44
CA LYS A 2 19.82 -41.18 47.59
C LYS A 2 19.28 -41.40 46.16
N LEU A 3 19.79 -40.83 45.06
CA LEU A 3 21.16 -40.38 44.72
C LEU A 3 21.12 -39.36 43.54
N PHE A 4 22.00 -38.36 43.58
CA PHE A 4 22.47 -37.57 42.43
C PHE A 4 23.30 -38.44 41.47
N TRP A 5 23.33 -38.12 40.18
CA TRP A 5 24.58 -38.09 39.39
C TRP A 5 24.53 -37.00 38.32
N ILE A 6 25.65 -36.30 38.19
CA ILE A 6 25.99 -35.18 37.32
C ILE A 6 26.95 -35.70 36.24
N ALA A 7 27.12 -34.90 35.17
CA ALA A 7 28.21 -34.85 34.18
C ALA A 7 27.87 -35.52 32.84
N ALA A 8 28.18 -34.96 31.67
CA ALA A 8 29.17 -33.95 31.34
C ALA A 8 28.82 -33.20 30.04
N ILE A 9 29.20 -31.91 29.98
CA ILE A 9 29.46 -31.11 28.77
C ILE A 9 30.99 -31.17 28.54
N PRO A 10 31.52 -31.32 27.30
CA PRO A 10 32.07 -30.16 26.57
C PRO A 10 31.76 -30.17 25.06
N LEU A 11 31.43 -29.03 24.42
CA LEU A 11 32.34 -27.95 23.96
C LEU A 11 33.24 -28.38 22.78
N ALA A 12 32.89 -27.96 21.56
CA ALA A 12 33.81 -27.57 20.47
C ALA A 12 32.98 -27.02 19.29
N PHE A 13 32.96 -25.70 19.05
CA PHE A 13 33.97 -24.91 18.31
C PHE A 13 34.01 -25.18 16.80
N ALA A 14 33.55 -24.20 16.03
CA ALA A 14 34.20 -23.63 14.82
C ALA A 14 33.14 -22.77 14.08
N SER A 15 33.14 -21.45 14.32
CA SER A 15 33.65 -20.43 13.36
C SER A 15 32.82 -20.38 12.07
N GLY A 16 32.10 -19.32 11.73
CA GLY A 16 32.52 -17.93 11.85
C GLY A 16 33.58 -17.60 10.82
N ILE A 17 33.20 -17.47 9.54
CA ILE A 17 33.89 -16.77 8.42
C ILE A 17 32.76 -16.40 7.43
N ILE A 18 32.26 -15.16 7.37
CA ILE A 18 32.79 -13.99 6.63
C ILE A 18 33.05 -14.26 5.15
N THR A 19 32.12 -13.81 4.30
CA THR A 19 32.33 -13.11 3.00
C THR A 19 30.91 -12.82 2.48
N THR A 20 30.37 -11.60 2.36
CA THR A 20 30.83 -10.33 1.77
C THR A 20 31.76 -10.48 0.57
N VAL A 21 31.55 -9.61 -0.43
CA VAL A 21 32.29 -9.44 -1.70
C VAL A 21 31.71 -10.31 -2.83
N ALA A 22 31.38 -9.81 -4.02
CA ALA A 22 31.14 -8.49 -4.58
C ALA A 22 30.53 -8.77 -5.97
N LEU A 23 29.52 -8.02 -6.39
CA LEU A 23 29.62 -7.09 -7.51
C LEU A 23 30.78 -7.34 -8.51
N GLN A 24 30.36 -7.36 -9.78
CA GLN A 24 31.14 -6.97 -10.96
C GLN A 24 32.25 -7.93 -11.44
N HIS A 25 31.95 -8.58 -12.56
CA HIS A 25 32.61 -8.09 -13.78
C HIS A 25 31.55 -7.68 -14.80
N SER A 26 31.22 -6.39 -14.79
CA SER A 26 30.88 -5.67 -16.01
C SER A 26 32.11 -5.73 -16.92
N GLY A 27 32.16 -6.74 -17.78
CA GLY A 27 32.96 -6.73 -19.00
C GLY A 27 32.13 -6.03 -20.07
N TRP A 28 32.34 -4.72 -20.19
CA TRP A 28 31.84 -3.93 -21.31
C TRP A 28 32.35 -4.55 -22.62
N ILE A 29 31.46 -4.82 -23.57
CA ILE A 29 31.84 -4.84 -24.98
C ILE A 29 31.07 -3.71 -25.65
N TYR A 30 31.76 -2.58 -25.81
CA TYR A 30 31.55 -1.70 -26.95
C TYR A 30 32.02 -2.48 -28.18
N LEU A 31 31.18 -2.60 -29.21
CA LEU A 31 31.69 -2.59 -30.57
C LEU A 31 31.08 -1.41 -31.32
N THR A 32 31.90 -0.38 -31.42
CA THR A 32 31.79 0.76 -32.33
C THR A 32 31.63 0.30 -33.78
N GLY A 33 30.81 1.00 -34.54
CA GLY A 33 30.73 0.84 -35.99
C GLY A 33 31.96 1.38 -36.74
N VAL A 34 31.87 1.27 -38.07
CA VAL A 34 32.84 1.63 -39.14
C VAL A 34 33.77 0.45 -39.48
N SER A 35 33.94 -0.03 -40.71
CA SER A 35 33.68 0.51 -42.05
C SER A 35 33.46 -0.63 -43.06
N LYS A 36 32.68 -0.33 -44.10
CA LYS A 36 32.60 -1.10 -45.33
C LYS A 36 33.84 -0.80 -46.18
N GLN A 37 34.77 -1.75 -46.30
CA GLN A 37 35.84 -1.70 -47.32
C GLN A 37 35.84 -2.98 -48.14
N VAL A 38 35.93 -2.75 -49.45
CA VAL A 38 35.88 -3.70 -50.57
C VAL A 38 37.28 -4.30 -50.78
N ALA A 39 37.33 -5.63 -50.98
CA ALA A 39 38.26 -6.54 -51.72
C ALA A 39 39.66 -6.04 -52.20
N PRO A 40 40.69 -6.90 -52.46
CA PRO A 40 40.58 -8.23 -53.07
C PRO A 40 41.71 -9.25 -52.61
N PRO A 41 42.20 -10.24 -53.38
CA PRO A 41 42.30 -11.64 -52.94
C PRO A 41 43.74 -12.15 -52.69
N GLY A 42 43.87 -13.22 -51.91
CA GLY A 42 45.04 -14.11 -51.96
C GLY A 42 46.09 -13.91 -50.86
N ALA A 43 46.08 -14.82 -49.90
CA ALA A 43 47.28 -15.52 -49.41
C ALA A 43 46.82 -16.65 -48.47
N GLN A 44 47.42 -17.82 -48.67
CA GLN A 44 47.17 -19.10 -48.02
C GLN A 44 47.84 -19.21 -46.63
N PRO A 45 47.57 -20.28 -45.85
CA PRO A 45 47.51 -20.28 -44.38
C PRO A 45 48.79 -20.78 -43.71
N GLU A 46 49.03 -20.39 -42.46
CA GLU A 46 50.09 -20.95 -41.62
C GLU A 46 49.52 -21.31 -40.23
N HIS A 47 49.47 -22.62 -39.98
CA HIS A 47 49.61 -23.35 -38.70
C HIS A 47 48.71 -22.94 -37.51
N ILE A 48 47.53 -23.56 -37.34
CA ILE A 48 47.27 -24.78 -36.55
C ILE A 48 47.78 -24.71 -35.09
N SER A 49 46.84 -24.56 -34.16
CA SER A 49 46.89 -25.31 -32.90
C SER A 49 45.54 -25.97 -32.67
N ALA A 50 45.60 -27.29 -32.51
CA ALA A 50 44.47 -28.17 -32.32
C ALA A 50 43.64 -27.76 -31.10
N ILE A 51 42.33 -27.61 -31.32
CA ILE A 51 41.35 -27.81 -30.26
C ILE A 51 40.57 -29.05 -30.67
N THR A 52 41.06 -30.16 -30.14
CA THR A 52 40.30 -31.28 -29.60
C THR A 52 38.79 -31.19 -29.82
N THR A 53 38.28 -32.08 -30.67
CA THR A 53 36.91 -32.58 -30.58
C THR A 53 36.70 -33.08 -29.16
N ASP A 54 35.92 -32.37 -28.35
CA ASP A 54 35.23 -33.01 -27.24
C ASP A 54 33.93 -32.29 -26.89
N ARG A 55 32.89 -33.12 -26.78
CA ARG A 55 31.65 -32.91 -26.03
C ARG A 55 30.64 -31.89 -26.57
N VAL A 56 29.76 -32.39 -27.44
CA VAL A 56 28.33 -32.06 -27.37
C VAL A 56 27.89 -32.36 -25.93
N GLN A 57 27.60 -31.32 -25.14
CA GLN A 57 27.03 -31.51 -23.81
C GLN A 57 25.68 -32.23 -23.95
N PRO A 58 25.46 -33.36 -23.26
CA PRO A 58 24.14 -33.96 -23.23
C PRO A 58 23.21 -32.93 -22.59
N VAL A 59 22.12 -32.59 -23.27
CA VAL A 59 21.10 -31.72 -22.72
C VAL A 59 20.66 -32.35 -21.39
N ASN A 60 20.88 -31.65 -20.27
CA ASN A 60 20.58 -32.18 -18.96
C ASN A 60 19.07 -32.43 -18.87
N ASP A 61 18.67 -33.69 -18.72
CA ASP A 61 17.25 -34.08 -18.66
C ASP A 61 16.48 -33.34 -17.55
N SER A 62 17.17 -32.89 -16.50
CA SER A 62 16.62 -32.06 -15.43
C SER A 62 16.25 -30.65 -15.88
N GLU A 63 17.06 -30.02 -16.73
CA GLU A 63 16.76 -28.69 -17.29
C GLU A 63 15.60 -28.77 -18.28
N ILE A 64 15.52 -29.85 -19.07
CA ILE A 64 14.36 -30.11 -19.94
C ILE A 64 13.10 -30.33 -19.11
N ALA A 65 13.18 -31.07 -18.00
CA ALA A 65 12.04 -31.31 -17.12
C ALA A 65 11.55 -30.01 -16.46
N GLU A 66 12.47 -29.15 -16.01
CA GLU A 66 12.13 -27.85 -15.42
C GLU A 66 11.51 -26.90 -16.46
N LEU A 67 12.04 -26.87 -17.70
CA LEU A 67 11.46 -26.08 -18.78
C LEU A 67 10.07 -26.58 -19.18
N LYS A 68 9.85 -27.90 -19.22
CA LYS A 68 8.53 -28.48 -19.46
C LYS A 68 7.53 -28.11 -18.36
N LEU A 69 7.98 -28.12 -17.10
CA LEU A 69 7.17 -27.71 -15.95
C LEU A 69 6.79 -26.23 -16.01
N LYS A 70 7.73 -25.34 -16.34
CA LYS A 70 7.45 -23.92 -16.53
C LYS A 70 6.49 -23.68 -17.70
N LEU A 71 6.64 -24.45 -18.79
CA LEU A 71 5.78 -24.33 -19.96
C LEU A 71 4.34 -24.77 -19.67
N THR A 72 4.14 -25.87 -18.93
CA THR A 72 2.80 -26.28 -18.49
C THR A 72 2.19 -25.27 -17.51
N GLN A 73 2.97 -24.73 -16.58
CA GLN A 73 2.50 -23.66 -15.69
C GLN A 73 2.06 -22.42 -16.47
N PHE A 74 2.83 -21.99 -17.47
CA PHE A 74 2.45 -20.87 -18.33
C PHE A 74 1.21 -21.15 -19.17
N GLN A 75 1.05 -22.38 -19.68
CA GLN A 75 -0.15 -22.77 -20.41
C GLN A 75 -1.39 -22.73 -19.52
N THR A 76 -1.31 -23.25 -18.29
CA THR A 76 -2.40 -23.15 -17.31
C THR A 76 -2.74 -21.71 -16.99
N GLN A 77 -1.73 -20.84 -16.80
CA GLN A 77 -1.95 -19.41 -16.56
C GLN A 77 -2.62 -18.70 -17.73
N LEU A 78 -2.26 -19.05 -18.98
CA LEU A 78 -2.90 -18.50 -20.18
C LEU A 78 -4.36 -18.95 -20.28
N GLU A 79 -4.65 -20.20 -19.97
CA GLU A 79 -6.02 -20.73 -19.99
C GLU A 79 -6.91 -20.04 -18.94
N THR A 80 -6.42 -19.89 -17.70
CA THR A 80 -7.13 -19.16 -16.65
C THR A 80 -7.36 -17.70 -17.03
N ALA A 81 -6.35 -17.03 -17.59
CA ALA A 81 -6.48 -15.64 -18.03
C ALA A 81 -7.48 -15.46 -19.19
N THR A 82 -7.60 -16.46 -20.08
CA THR A 82 -8.60 -16.43 -21.15
C THR A 82 -10.03 -16.60 -20.62
N LEU A 83 -10.22 -17.49 -19.64
CA LEU A 83 -11.52 -17.71 -19.00
C LEU A 83 -11.99 -16.48 -18.21
N ASP A 84 -11.08 -15.83 -17.48
CA ASP A 84 -11.37 -14.59 -16.77
C ASP A 84 -11.80 -13.47 -17.73
N ARG A 85 -11.11 -13.35 -18.88
CA ARG A 85 -11.45 -12.37 -19.91
C ARG A 85 -12.82 -12.62 -20.53
N GLU A 86 -13.18 -13.88 -20.75
CA GLU A 86 -14.50 -14.25 -21.28
C GLU A 86 -15.62 -13.97 -20.28
N SER A 87 -15.39 -14.26 -19.00
CA SER A 87 -16.31 -13.93 -17.91
C SER A 87 -16.58 -12.42 -17.83
N ILE A 88 -15.52 -11.60 -17.78
CA ILE A 88 -15.62 -10.13 -17.73
C ILE A 88 -16.34 -9.58 -18.98
N ARG A 89 -16.11 -10.18 -20.14
CA ARG A 89 -16.77 -9.77 -21.38
C ARG A 89 -18.28 -10.07 -21.34
N SER A 90 -18.67 -11.22 -20.81
CA SER A 90 -20.09 -11.57 -20.64
C SER A 90 -20.80 -10.62 -19.66
N GLU A 91 -20.12 -10.20 -18.59
CA GLU A 91 -20.62 -9.23 -17.62
C GLU A 91 -20.77 -7.82 -18.23
N LEU A 92 -19.87 -7.42 -19.12
CA LEU A 92 -19.97 -6.18 -19.89
C LEU A 92 -21.15 -6.18 -20.88
N ASP A 93 -21.44 -7.32 -21.49
CA ASP A 93 -22.55 -7.44 -22.43
C ASP A 93 -23.90 -7.40 -21.70
N THR A 94 -24.04 -8.05 -20.53
CA THR A 94 -25.26 -7.96 -19.70
C THR A 94 -25.50 -6.55 -19.16
N LEU A 95 -24.44 -5.83 -18.75
CA LEU A 95 -24.52 -4.44 -18.31
C LEU A 95 -24.93 -3.49 -19.44
N ARG A 96 -24.48 -3.76 -20.67
CA ARG A 96 -24.87 -2.96 -21.85
C ARG A 96 -26.34 -3.16 -22.18
N GLU A 97 -26.82 -4.40 -22.16
CA GLU A 97 -28.22 -4.76 -22.40
C GLU A 97 -29.15 -4.13 -21.35
N PHE A 98 -28.71 -4.06 -20.08
CA PHE A 98 -29.44 -3.34 -19.02
C PHE A 98 -29.49 -1.82 -19.22
N SER A 99 -28.45 -1.21 -19.81
CA SER A 99 -28.43 0.25 -20.05
C SER A 99 -29.35 0.68 -21.20
N THR A 100 -29.58 -0.20 -22.17
CA THR A 100 -30.44 0.09 -23.33
C THR A 100 -31.93 0.13 -23.00
N ASP A 101 -32.35 -0.54 -21.91
CA ASP A 101 -33.74 -0.51 -21.43
C ASP A 101 -34.10 0.76 -20.63
N LEU A 102 -33.12 1.62 -20.33
CA LEU A 102 -33.30 2.79 -19.45
C LEU A 102 -33.48 4.13 -20.18
N HIS A 103 -33.85 4.16 -21.46
CA HIS A 103 -34.17 5.42 -22.17
C HIS A 103 -35.36 5.32 -23.15
N VAL A 104 -36.59 5.66 -22.68
CA VAL A 104 -37.58 6.51 -23.39
C VAL A 104 -38.56 7.12 -22.36
N GLY A 105 -38.75 8.44 -22.35
CA GLY A 105 -39.98 9.06 -21.81
C GLY A 105 -39.87 10.47 -21.19
N ASP A 106 -39.95 11.50 -22.03
CA ASP A 106 -40.48 12.87 -21.78
C ASP A 106 -39.97 13.75 -20.62
N LEU A 107 -39.17 14.77 -20.98
CA LEU A 107 -39.24 16.10 -20.36
C LEU A 107 -39.11 17.20 -21.45
N PRO A 108 -39.90 18.29 -21.39
CA PRO A 108 -39.95 19.32 -22.44
C PRO A 108 -38.71 20.25 -22.42
N PRO A 109 -38.38 20.90 -23.56
CA PRO A 109 -37.21 21.76 -23.65
C PRO A 109 -37.47 23.10 -22.95
N SER A 110 -36.72 23.40 -21.90
CA SER A 110 -36.65 24.74 -21.33
C SER A 110 -35.28 25.35 -21.65
N ASP A 111 -35.33 26.33 -22.55
CA ASP A 111 -34.43 27.46 -22.75
C ASP A 111 -32.92 27.29 -22.48
N VAL A 112 -32.19 27.21 -23.58
CA VAL A 112 -30.75 27.50 -23.63
C VAL A 112 -30.56 29.01 -23.47
N ARG A 113 -30.09 29.44 -22.30
CA ARG A 113 -29.38 30.72 -22.17
C ARG A 113 -27.91 30.43 -21.92
N SER A 114 -27.13 30.74 -22.94
CA SER A 114 -25.67 30.64 -22.99
C SER A 114 -25.05 31.79 -22.20
N GLU A 115 -24.22 31.50 -21.20
CA GLU A 115 -23.16 32.38 -20.70
C GLU A 115 -21.93 31.57 -20.23
N ASN A 116 -20.95 31.52 -21.12
CA ASN A 116 -19.48 31.50 -20.95
C ASN A 116 -18.76 31.02 -19.66
N SER A 117 -17.81 30.10 -19.92
CA SER A 117 -16.40 30.08 -19.48
C SER A 117 -16.02 29.64 -18.06
N ALA A 118 -15.60 28.37 -17.94
CA ALA A 118 -14.42 27.96 -17.14
C ALA A 118 -13.86 26.60 -17.65
N PRO A 119 -12.53 26.39 -17.67
CA PRO A 119 -11.91 25.23 -18.30
C PRO A 119 -11.85 24.00 -17.38
N ASN A 120 -12.40 22.88 -17.85
CA ASN A 120 -11.92 21.50 -17.71
C ASN A 120 -11.41 20.96 -16.34
N THR A 121 -11.87 21.45 -15.18
CA THR A 121 -11.58 20.82 -13.87
C THR A 121 -12.67 19.84 -13.41
N GLN A 122 -13.84 19.84 -14.05
CA GLN A 122 -14.98 19.00 -13.66
C GLN A 122 -14.97 17.57 -14.23
N ARG A 123 -14.17 17.28 -15.27
CA ARG A 123 -14.09 15.91 -15.81
C ARG A 123 -13.28 14.94 -14.94
N GLN A 124 -12.30 15.45 -14.18
CA GLN A 124 -11.50 14.60 -13.29
C GLN A 124 -12.18 14.32 -11.94
N THR A 125 -13.12 15.17 -11.51
CA THR A 125 -13.79 15.02 -10.21
C THR A 125 -14.98 14.06 -10.22
N ILE A 126 -15.52 13.73 -11.40
CA ILE A 126 -16.61 12.75 -11.55
C ILE A 126 -16.05 11.31 -11.62
N ALA A 127 -14.94 11.11 -12.33
CA ALA A 127 -14.28 9.79 -12.42
C ALA A 127 -13.77 9.29 -11.07
N ASN A 128 -13.26 10.19 -10.22
CA ASN A 128 -12.69 9.81 -8.91
C ASN A 128 -13.74 9.63 -7.80
N ARG A 129 -15.00 10.04 -8.04
CA ARG A 129 -16.08 9.92 -7.03
C ARG A 129 -16.79 8.57 -7.11
N ASN A 130 -16.82 7.94 -8.29
CA ASN A 130 -17.46 6.65 -8.50
C ASN A 130 -16.60 5.45 -8.06
N ASN A 131 -15.28 5.62 -7.91
CA ASN A 131 -14.40 4.55 -7.42
C ASN A 131 -14.50 4.30 -5.90
N ARG A 132 -15.15 5.17 -5.12
CA ARG A 132 -15.24 5.03 -3.65
C ARG A 132 -16.46 4.25 -3.14
N ARG A 133 -17.33 3.78 -4.04
CA ARG A 133 -18.53 2.99 -3.69
C ARG A 133 -18.52 1.56 -4.24
N GLY A 134 -17.48 1.20 -4.98
CA GLY A 134 -17.27 -0.15 -5.45
C GLY A 134 -16.54 -0.99 -4.41
N PHE A 135 -16.72 -2.29 -4.50
CA PHE A 135 -16.05 -3.39 -3.78
C PHE A 135 -14.51 -3.41 -3.95
N GLY A 136 -13.88 -2.30 -4.35
CA GLY A 136 -12.45 -2.19 -4.58
C GLY A 136 -11.71 -2.11 -3.25
N GLY A 137 -10.80 -3.06 -3.03
CA GLY A 137 -9.79 -2.93 -1.99
C GLY A 137 -8.95 -1.66 -2.17
N ILE A 138 -8.18 -1.31 -1.14
CA ILE A 138 -7.09 -0.32 -1.28
C ILE A 138 -6.25 -0.76 -2.48
N ASP A 139 -5.96 0.14 -3.42
CA ASP A 139 -5.05 -0.15 -4.52
C ASP A 139 -3.68 -0.47 -3.91
N SER A 140 -3.34 -1.76 -3.84
CA SER A 140 -2.14 -2.19 -3.14
C SER A 140 -0.86 -1.78 -3.85
N GLN A 141 -0.96 -1.41 -5.13
CA GLN A 141 0.14 -0.77 -5.83
C GLN A 141 0.36 0.67 -5.35
N GLN A 142 -0.71 1.46 -5.22
CA GLN A 142 -0.62 2.82 -4.67
C GLN A 142 -0.09 2.82 -3.24
N GLN A 143 -0.50 1.83 -2.43
CA GLN A 143 0.04 1.65 -1.08
C GLN A 143 1.55 1.38 -1.11
N TYR A 144 2.01 0.47 -1.97
CA TYR A 144 3.44 0.19 -2.13
C TYR A 144 4.21 1.43 -2.59
N ASP A 145 3.72 2.13 -3.60
CA ASP A 145 4.36 3.34 -4.12
C ASP A 145 4.46 4.43 -3.05
N GLY A 146 3.41 4.60 -2.23
CA GLY A 146 3.40 5.52 -1.10
C GLY A 146 4.41 5.16 -0.01
N LEU A 147 4.58 3.87 0.30
CA LEU A 147 5.57 3.39 1.28
C LEU A 147 6.99 3.66 0.80
N VAL A 148 7.30 3.35 -0.46
CA VAL A 148 8.62 3.61 -1.04
C VAL A 148 8.90 5.12 -1.10
N ALA A 149 7.91 5.93 -1.47
CA ALA A 149 8.03 7.39 -1.47
C ALA A 149 8.25 7.98 -0.06
N ALA A 150 7.78 7.30 0.99
CA ALA A 150 8.02 7.65 2.38
C ALA A 150 9.40 7.22 2.90
N GLY A 151 10.25 6.61 2.06
CA GLY A 151 11.58 6.14 2.43
C GLY A 151 11.61 4.73 3.05
N VAL A 152 10.51 3.97 2.99
CA VAL A 152 10.48 2.57 3.44
C VAL A 152 11.25 1.69 2.45
N ASP A 153 12.03 0.73 2.96
CA ASP A 153 12.76 -0.23 2.12
C ASP A 153 11.81 -1.01 1.20
N GLN A 154 12.24 -1.29 -0.03
CA GLN A 154 11.42 -1.99 -1.03
C GLN A 154 11.01 -3.38 -0.58
N THR A 155 11.88 -4.09 0.16
CA THR A 155 11.58 -5.42 0.69
C THR A 155 10.45 -5.32 1.70
N THR A 156 10.58 -4.43 2.70
CA THR A 156 9.54 -4.19 3.71
C THR A 156 8.23 -3.71 3.09
N ALA A 157 8.29 -2.79 2.13
CA ALA A 157 7.10 -2.32 1.41
C ALA A 157 6.40 -3.47 0.65
N SER A 158 7.16 -4.36 0.03
CA SER A 158 6.62 -5.53 -0.67
C SER A 158 5.97 -6.55 0.29
N GLU A 159 6.55 -6.75 1.48
CA GLU A 159 6.00 -7.63 2.51
C GLU A 159 4.71 -7.06 3.12
N ILE A 160 4.68 -5.76 3.41
CA ILE A 160 3.46 -5.05 3.87
C ILE A 160 2.36 -5.16 2.80
N LYS A 161 2.71 -4.96 1.52
CA LYS A 161 1.77 -5.13 0.41
C LYS A 161 1.20 -6.54 0.38
N GLN A 162 2.05 -7.57 0.41
CA GLN A 162 1.61 -8.97 0.38
C GLN A 162 0.69 -9.32 1.55
N ARG A 163 1.03 -8.91 2.78
CA ARG A 163 0.19 -9.13 3.96
C ARG A 163 -1.15 -8.41 3.85
N THR A 164 -1.14 -7.19 3.33
CA THR A 164 -2.38 -6.41 3.10
C THR A 164 -3.27 -7.08 2.04
N ASP A 165 -2.69 -7.53 0.93
CA ASP A 165 -3.39 -8.26 -0.14
C ASP A 165 -4.03 -9.56 0.40
N GLN A 166 -3.27 -10.33 1.21
CA GLN A 166 -3.78 -11.55 1.85
C GLN A 166 -4.94 -11.26 2.81
N TRP A 167 -4.85 -10.19 3.61
CA TRP A 167 -5.93 -9.77 4.50
C TRP A 167 -7.18 -9.34 3.71
N ALA A 168 -6.99 -8.58 2.63
CA ALA A 168 -8.08 -8.15 1.76
C ALA A 168 -8.79 -9.35 1.11
N LEU A 169 -8.03 -10.37 0.68
CA LEU A 169 -8.60 -11.61 0.15
C LEU A 169 -9.40 -12.37 1.20
N LYS A 170 -8.87 -12.55 2.42
CA LYS A 170 -9.61 -13.16 3.54
C LYS A 170 -10.91 -12.43 3.84
N ARG A 171 -10.90 -11.09 3.78
CA ARG A 171 -12.11 -10.28 4.01
C ARG A 171 -13.14 -10.50 2.91
N LEU A 172 -12.70 -10.59 1.65
CA LEU A 172 -13.57 -10.85 0.51
C LEU A 172 -14.20 -12.24 0.62
N ASP A 173 -13.40 -13.26 0.92
CA ASP A 173 -13.84 -14.65 1.13
C ASP A 173 -14.86 -14.76 2.27
N LEU A 174 -14.60 -14.08 3.40
CA LEU A 174 -15.53 -14.00 4.53
C LEU A 174 -16.87 -13.39 4.12
N ILE A 175 -16.84 -12.29 3.36
CA ILE A 175 -18.03 -11.59 2.87
C ILE A 175 -18.81 -12.46 1.88
N ASP A 176 -18.13 -13.12 0.94
CA ASP A 176 -18.74 -14.02 -0.04
C ASP A 176 -19.43 -15.20 0.66
N THR A 177 -18.72 -15.89 1.55
CA THR A 177 -19.25 -17.01 2.35
C THR A 177 -20.47 -16.57 3.16
N ALA A 178 -20.40 -15.45 3.87
CA ALA A 178 -21.50 -14.91 4.66
C ALA A 178 -22.75 -14.60 3.82
N SER A 179 -22.54 -14.12 2.58
CA SER A 179 -23.62 -13.82 1.65
C SER A 179 -24.28 -15.09 1.12
N ARG A 180 -23.48 -16.12 0.80
CA ARG A 180 -23.98 -17.41 0.29
C ARG A 180 -24.72 -18.21 1.35
N GLU A 181 -24.22 -18.22 2.56
CA GLU A 181 -24.78 -18.97 3.68
C GLU A 181 -25.86 -18.18 4.45
N GLY A 182 -26.08 -16.91 4.08
CA GLY A 182 -27.19 -16.11 4.59
C GLY A 182 -27.00 -15.54 6.00
N TRP A 183 -25.77 -15.48 6.50
CA TRP A 183 -25.43 -14.91 7.81
C TRP A 183 -24.74 -13.54 7.75
N ARG A 184 -24.77 -12.85 6.60
CA ARG A 184 -24.15 -11.51 6.42
C ARG A 184 -24.66 -10.44 7.38
N ASP A 185 -25.94 -10.48 7.73
CA ASP A 185 -26.58 -9.47 8.59
C ASP A 185 -26.73 -9.94 10.05
N THR A 186 -25.96 -10.95 10.47
CA THR A 186 -26.01 -11.52 11.82
C THR A 186 -24.84 -11.05 12.70
N ASP A 187 -24.96 -11.31 14.01
CA ASP A 187 -23.88 -11.05 14.97
C ASP A 187 -22.63 -11.89 14.68
N GLU A 188 -22.80 -13.10 14.11
CA GLU A 188 -21.69 -13.98 13.73
C GLU A 188 -20.80 -13.33 12.67
N PHE A 189 -21.37 -12.67 11.66
CA PHE A 189 -20.58 -11.92 10.68
C PHE A 189 -19.80 -10.79 11.34
N THR A 190 -20.44 -10.08 12.26
CA THR A 190 -19.81 -8.97 12.98
C THR A 190 -18.61 -9.48 13.80
N GLU A 191 -18.76 -10.60 14.51
CA GLU A 191 -17.72 -11.24 15.31
C GLU A 191 -16.55 -11.74 14.45
N LYS A 192 -16.83 -12.50 13.39
CA LYS A 192 -15.81 -12.98 12.45
C LYS A 192 -15.06 -11.82 11.78
N LEU A 193 -15.78 -10.75 11.43
CA LEU A 193 -15.17 -9.56 10.85
C LEU A 193 -14.33 -8.77 11.87
N SER A 194 -14.70 -8.73 13.15
CA SER A 194 -13.83 -8.17 14.20
C SER A 194 -12.57 -8.99 14.39
N ALA A 195 -12.67 -10.32 14.51
CA ALA A 195 -11.52 -11.21 14.65
C ALA A 195 -10.58 -11.11 13.44
N LEU A 196 -11.12 -10.93 12.23
CA LEU A 196 -10.31 -10.69 11.05
C LEU A 196 -9.63 -9.31 11.07
N ARG A 197 -10.32 -8.25 11.55
CA ARG A 197 -9.73 -6.90 11.67
C ARG A 197 -8.54 -6.87 12.63
N GLU A 198 -8.53 -7.71 13.66
CA GLU A 198 -7.38 -7.84 14.56
C GLU A 198 -6.12 -8.38 13.88
N GLN A 199 -6.26 -9.08 12.74
CA GLN A 199 -5.13 -9.55 11.92
C GLN A 199 -4.64 -8.51 10.90
N GLN A 200 -5.25 -7.32 10.84
CA GLN A 200 -4.87 -6.29 9.89
C GLN A 200 -3.46 -5.77 10.20
N VAL A 201 -2.68 -5.51 9.15
CA VAL A 201 -1.35 -4.89 9.30
C VAL A 201 -1.51 -3.45 9.81
N ASP A 202 -0.89 -3.16 10.95
CA ASP A 202 -0.74 -1.79 11.43
C ASP A 202 0.49 -1.17 10.78
N ILE A 203 0.27 -0.45 9.68
CA ILE A 203 1.34 0.19 8.90
C ILE A 203 2.17 1.12 9.79
N ARG A 204 1.53 1.89 10.67
CA ARG A 204 2.23 2.86 11.53
C ARG A 204 3.16 2.16 12.51
N ALA A 205 2.72 1.06 13.10
CA ALA A 205 3.56 0.27 14.00
C ALA A 205 4.79 -0.34 13.30
N GLU A 206 4.68 -0.66 12.01
CA GLU A 206 5.75 -1.28 11.21
C GLU A 206 6.79 -0.26 10.70
N ILE A 207 6.34 0.93 10.29
CA ILE A 207 7.23 1.94 9.67
C ILE A 207 7.59 3.10 10.60
N GLY A 208 6.91 3.24 11.74
CA GLY A 208 7.09 4.33 12.69
C GLY A 208 6.37 5.63 12.29
N ASP A 209 6.32 6.57 13.24
CA ASP A 209 5.54 7.80 13.11
C ASP A 209 5.99 8.72 11.97
N GLU A 210 7.31 8.93 11.82
CA GLU A 210 7.87 9.84 10.81
C GLU A 210 7.63 9.34 9.37
N ALA A 211 7.88 8.04 9.13
CA ALA A 211 7.61 7.43 7.83
C ALA A 211 6.10 7.33 7.57
N PHE A 212 5.28 7.15 8.61
CA PHE A 212 3.82 7.13 8.47
C PHE A 212 3.26 8.48 8.04
N ASP A 213 3.78 9.59 8.57
CA ASP A 213 3.42 10.93 8.13
C ASP A 213 3.69 11.12 6.63
N SER A 214 4.91 10.75 6.21
CA SER A 214 5.35 10.81 4.82
C SER A 214 4.53 9.90 3.91
N TYR A 215 4.18 8.70 4.39
CA TYR A 215 3.32 7.75 3.69
C TYR A 215 1.93 8.33 3.43
N LEU A 216 1.28 8.89 4.46
CA LEU A 216 -0.03 9.51 4.32
C LEU A 216 0.01 10.68 3.33
N PHE A 217 1.07 11.49 3.39
CA PHE A 217 1.26 12.54 2.41
C PHE A 217 1.43 11.95 1.00
N ALA A 218 2.29 10.95 0.79
CA ALA A 218 2.55 10.36 -0.52
C ALA A 218 1.33 9.67 -1.13
N SER A 219 0.51 9.00 -0.31
CA SER A 219 -0.72 8.32 -0.73
C SER A 219 -1.89 9.28 -1.04
N GLY A 220 -1.70 10.59 -0.80
CA GLY A 220 -2.73 11.60 -1.03
C GLY A 220 -3.79 11.67 0.08
N GLU A 221 -3.53 11.04 1.22
CA GLU A 221 -4.36 11.13 2.42
C GLU A 221 -4.08 12.42 3.22
N ASN A 222 -4.98 12.71 4.17
CA ASN A 222 -4.76 13.77 5.14
C ASN A 222 -3.84 13.26 6.25
N ASN A 223 -2.82 14.04 6.57
CA ASN A 223 -1.82 13.73 7.59
C ASN A 223 -1.76 14.79 8.71
N ARG A 224 -2.67 15.77 8.69
CA ARG A 224 -2.82 16.77 9.74
C ARG A 224 -4.28 16.92 10.14
N VAL A 225 -4.49 17.27 11.41
CA VAL A 225 -5.81 17.56 11.98
C VAL A 225 -5.86 19.03 12.35
N GLN A 226 -6.70 19.80 11.68
CA GLN A 226 -6.95 21.20 12.02
C GLN A 226 -8.24 21.34 12.82
N ILE A 227 -8.22 22.26 13.78
CA ILE A 227 -9.41 22.71 14.52
C ILE A 227 -10.15 23.71 13.65
N GLU A 228 -11.31 23.31 13.16
CA GLU A 228 -12.16 24.13 12.30
C GLU A 228 -13.00 25.12 13.11
N SER A 229 -13.50 24.69 14.25
CA SER A 229 -14.32 25.51 15.15
C SER A 229 -14.22 25.03 16.59
N VAL A 230 -14.50 25.92 17.53
CA VAL A 230 -14.54 25.63 18.96
C VAL A 230 -15.92 26.01 19.48
N ILE A 231 -16.55 25.10 20.23
CA ILE A 231 -17.87 25.32 20.82
C ILE A 231 -17.72 26.16 22.10
N ASP A 232 -18.58 27.15 22.28
CA ASP A 232 -18.62 27.95 23.50
C ASP A 232 -18.99 27.10 24.73
N GLY A 233 -18.31 27.34 25.85
CA GLY A 233 -18.43 26.56 27.09
C GLY A 233 -17.75 25.19 27.06
N SER A 234 -16.99 24.87 26.01
CA SER A 234 -16.31 23.58 25.88
C SER A 234 -15.01 23.47 26.69
N ALA A 235 -14.53 22.24 26.86
CA ALA A 235 -13.22 21.96 27.44
C ALA A 235 -12.09 22.60 26.61
N ALA A 236 -12.20 22.54 25.28
CA ALA A 236 -11.25 23.16 24.36
C ALA A 236 -11.18 24.69 24.54
N GLN A 237 -12.33 25.37 24.60
CA GLN A 237 -12.34 26.82 24.83
C GLN A 237 -11.70 27.18 26.17
N SER A 238 -12.03 26.43 27.23
CA SER A 238 -11.48 26.66 28.57
C SER A 238 -9.96 26.45 28.63
N ALA A 239 -9.43 25.54 27.81
CA ALA A 239 -8.01 25.27 27.67
C ALA A 239 -7.28 26.26 26.72
N GLY A 240 -7.99 27.21 26.10
CA GLY A 240 -7.39 28.20 25.20
C GLY A 240 -7.11 27.69 23.79
N VAL A 241 -7.79 26.61 23.38
CA VAL A 241 -7.78 26.10 22.00
C VAL A 241 -8.53 27.07 21.09
N VAL A 242 -8.00 27.32 19.89
CA VAL A 242 -8.56 28.28 18.93
C VAL A 242 -8.74 27.61 17.56
N ALA A 243 -9.70 28.11 16.78
CA ALA A 243 -9.85 27.71 15.39
C ALA A 243 -8.58 28.07 14.59
N GLY A 244 -8.13 27.14 13.75
CA GLY A 244 -6.89 27.25 12.99
C GLY A 244 -5.73 26.43 13.56
N ASP A 245 -5.78 26.08 14.84
CA ASP A 245 -4.79 25.22 15.49
C ASP A 245 -4.65 23.88 14.78
N ILE A 246 -3.43 23.40 14.60
CA ILE A 246 -3.14 22.07 14.06
C ILE A 246 -2.77 21.17 15.22
N VAL A 247 -3.53 20.10 15.45
CA VAL A 247 -3.24 19.13 16.50
C VAL A 247 -2.05 18.28 16.08
N VAL A 248 -1.05 18.22 16.96
CA VAL A 248 0.20 17.46 16.76
C VAL A 248 0.17 16.17 17.57
N SER A 249 -0.17 16.27 18.86
CA SER A 249 -0.27 15.11 19.74
C SER A 249 -1.37 15.27 20.79
N TYR A 250 -1.85 14.14 21.29
CA TYR A 250 -2.86 14.06 22.34
C TYR A 250 -2.45 12.97 23.32
N ALA A 251 -2.30 13.30 24.60
CA ALA A 251 -1.83 12.38 25.63
C ALA A 251 -0.53 11.66 25.21
N GLU A 252 0.46 12.44 24.75
CA GLU A 252 1.78 11.98 24.27
C GLU A 252 1.79 11.21 22.94
N ALA A 253 0.63 10.78 22.41
CA ALA A 253 0.55 10.11 21.11
C ALA A 253 0.40 11.11 19.95
N SER A 254 1.24 11.00 18.91
CA SER A 254 1.12 11.81 17.70
C SER A 254 -0.20 11.51 16.99
N VAL A 255 -0.86 12.54 16.47
CA VAL A 255 -2.18 12.45 15.84
C VAL A 255 -2.09 12.90 14.39
N TYR A 256 -2.46 12.02 13.45
CA TYR A 256 -2.42 12.31 12.02
C TYR A 256 -3.82 12.40 11.40
N GLN A 257 -4.82 11.74 12.00
CA GLN A 257 -6.18 11.66 11.45
C GLN A 257 -7.26 12.11 12.44
N THR A 258 -8.36 12.68 11.92
CA THR A 258 -9.48 13.16 12.76
C THR A 258 -10.14 12.04 13.58
N ARG A 259 -10.26 10.85 12.97
CA ARG A 259 -10.81 9.65 13.65
C ARG A 259 -9.94 9.18 14.79
N GLU A 260 -8.64 9.34 14.67
CA GLU A 260 -7.67 8.98 15.69
C GLU A 260 -7.84 9.86 16.93
N LEU A 261 -7.85 11.18 16.75
CA LEU A 261 -8.13 12.13 17.85
C LEU A 261 -9.49 11.86 18.51
N ALA A 262 -10.52 11.60 17.71
CA ALA A 262 -11.86 11.29 18.22
C ALA A 262 -11.94 9.96 18.99
N ARG A 263 -11.03 9.01 18.73
CA ARG A 263 -10.89 7.78 19.54
C ARG A 263 -10.09 8.04 20.80
N ALA A 264 -8.92 8.68 20.68
CA ALA A 264 -8.05 9.01 21.80
C ALA A 264 -8.74 9.82 22.91
N THR A 265 -9.70 10.67 22.53
CA THR A 265 -10.53 11.44 23.49
C THR A 265 -11.53 10.59 24.30
N ARG A 266 -11.87 9.40 23.81
CA ARG A 266 -12.77 8.43 24.48
C ARG A 266 -11.99 7.38 25.27
N ASP A 267 -10.75 7.12 24.89
CA ASP A 267 -9.92 6.09 25.51
C ASP A 267 -9.32 6.59 26.82
N GLY A 268 -9.58 5.89 27.93
CA GLY A 268 -9.03 6.17 29.26
C GLY A 268 -10.01 6.83 30.23
N THR A 269 -9.51 7.43 31.31
CA THR A 269 -10.36 7.94 32.40
C THR A 269 -10.95 9.30 32.06
N ARG A 270 -12.28 9.43 32.16
CA ARG A 270 -12.99 10.70 31.93
C ARG A 270 -12.50 11.78 32.89
N SER A 271 -12.35 13.01 32.37
CA SER A 271 -11.89 14.19 33.12
C SER A 271 -10.45 14.14 33.63
N GLU A 272 -9.66 13.14 33.24
CA GLU A 272 -8.22 13.13 33.45
C GLU A 272 -7.56 14.28 32.67
N SER A 273 -6.72 15.07 33.31
CA SER A 273 -5.98 16.14 32.65
C SER A 273 -4.88 15.56 31.77
N ILE A 274 -4.97 15.80 30.46
CA ILE A 274 -3.98 15.34 29.48
C ILE A 274 -3.36 16.54 28.74
N SER A 275 -2.17 16.33 28.19
CA SER A 275 -1.49 17.28 27.30
C SER A 275 -2.05 17.15 25.88
N LEU A 276 -2.42 18.30 25.30
CA LEU A 276 -2.80 18.49 23.91
C LEU A 276 -1.78 19.44 23.29
N VAL A 277 -0.89 18.93 22.44
CA VAL A 277 0.08 19.75 21.74
C VAL A 277 -0.52 20.21 20.41
N VAL A 278 -0.56 21.51 20.21
CA VAL A 278 -1.02 22.14 18.96
C VAL A 278 0.06 23.01 18.36
N LEU A 279 0.06 23.13 17.04
CA LEU A 279 0.86 24.08 16.29
C LEU A 279 -0.02 25.29 15.94
N ARG A 280 0.34 26.46 16.46
CA ARG A 280 -0.32 27.74 16.22
C ARG A 280 0.70 28.73 15.68
N GLU A 281 0.47 29.24 14.47
CA GLU A 281 1.35 30.23 13.82
C GLU A 281 2.83 29.81 13.75
N GLY A 282 3.12 28.51 13.74
CA GLY A 282 4.47 27.95 13.71
C GLY A 282 5.08 27.63 15.08
N GLU A 283 4.37 27.93 16.18
CA GLU A 283 4.80 27.62 17.54
C GLU A 283 4.03 26.43 18.12
N TYR A 284 4.73 25.54 18.82
CA TYR A 284 4.12 24.44 19.55
C TYR A 284 3.62 24.92 20.92
N LEU A 285 2.33 24.77 21.15
CA LEU A 285 1.67 25.08 22.42
C LEU A 285 1.21 23.78 23.08
N ASP A 286 1.63 23.57 24.32
CA ASP A 286 1.14 22.48 25.17
C ASP A 286 -0.03 22.97 26.02
N LEU A 287 -1.23 22.45 25.72
CA LEU A 287 -2.47 22.83 26.39
C LEU A 287 -2.95 21.67 27.27
N VAL A 288 -3.26 21.97 28.54
CA VAL A 288 -3.81 20.97 29.45
C VAL A 288 -5.33 20.96 29.33
N ILE A 289 -5.90 19.82 28.94
CA ILE A 289 -7.33 19.66 28.71
C ILE A 289 -7.87 18.41 29.41
N PRO A 290 -9.07 18.43 30.01
CA PRO A 290 -9.67 17.22 30.55
C PRO A 290 -10.09 16.27 29.42
N ARG A 291 -9.79 14.98 29.56
CA ARG A 291 -10.20 13.94 28.64
C ARG A 291 -11.72 13.85 28.55
N GLY A 292 -12.22 13.65 27.34
CA GLY A 292 -13.64 13.54 27.01
C GLY A 292 -13.96 14.31 25.72
N PRO A 293 -15.23 14.67 25.49
CA PRO A 293 -15.60 15.48 24.33
C PRO A 293 -14.95 16.86 24.44
N LEU A 294 -14.00 17.15 23.54
CA LEU A 294 -13.25 18.41 23.54
C LEU A 294 -14.15 19.60 23.17
N GLY A 295 -15.19 19.37 22.36
CA GLY A 295 -16.10 20.41 21.88
C GLY A 295 -15.52 21.21 20.70
N VAL A 296 -14.91 20.52 19.74
CA VAL A 296 -14.30 21.12 18.54
C VAL A 296 -14.83 20.49 17.26
N GLY A 297 -14.94 21.29 16.20
CA GLY A 297 -15.04 20.82 14.83
C GLY A 297 -13.66 20.46 14.30
N LEU A 298 -13.52 19.29 13.67
CA LEU A 298 -12.24 18.81 13.15
C LEU A 298 -12.28 18.72 11.63
N ARG A 299 -11.21 19.19 10.99
CA ARG A 299 -10.99 19.05 9.56
C ARG A 299 -9.65 18.38 9.31
N GLY A 300 -9.64 17.35 8.46
CA GLY A 300 -8.39 16.79 7.95
C GLY A 300 -7.87 17.64 6.79
N PHE A 301 -6.56 17.88 6.75
CA PHE A 301 -5.90 18.46 5.59
C PHE A 301 -4.53 17.79 5.36
N ARG A 302 -3.99 18.00 4.17
CA ARG A 302 -2.72 17.42 3.72
C ARG A 302 -1.66 18.51 3.72
N GLN A 303 -0.55 18.25 4.39
CA GLN A 303 0.62 19.13 4.46
C GLN A 303 1.88 18.29 4.27
N SER A 304 2.90 18.80 3.58
CA SER A 304 4.17 18.07 3.50
C SER A 304 4.77 17.90 4.91
N PRO A 305 5.27 16.71 5.27
CA PRO A 305 6.12 16.55 6.44
C PRO A 305 7.25 17.59 6.37
N GLN A 306 7.55 18.25 7.47
CA GLN A 306 8.70 19.16 7.50
C GLN A 306 9.94 18.29 7.42
N GLU A 307 10.75 18.46 6.37
CA GLU A 307 12.11 17.92 6.36
C GLU A 307 12.80 18.51 7.59
N ASN A 308 13.19 17.65 8.54
CA ASN A 308 14.04 18.03 9.65
C ASN A 308 15.29 18.72 9.04
N LEU A 309 15.40 20.04 9.21
CA LEU A 309 16.58 20.84 8.84
C LEU A 309 17.72 20.61 9.82
#